data_AF-A0A1I4HDM2-F1
#
_entry.id   AF-A0A1I4HDM2-F1
#
_cell.length_a   1.000
_cell.length_b   1.000
_cell.length_c   1.000
_cell.angle_alpha   90.00
_cell.angle_beta   90.00
_cell.angle_gamma   90.00
#
_symmetry.space_group_name_H-M   'P 1'
#
loop_
_entity.id
_entity.type
_entity.pdbx_description
1 polymer ?
#
loop_
_entity_poly.entity_id
_entity_poly.type
_entity_poly.pdbx_seq_one_letter_code
_entity_poly.pdbx_strand_id
1 'polypeptide(L)' 'MINTYWQDRVFTIQEGVFDEWRRVADTSLNSPNDIVQPGDEQPLQNLRYNAKARSIIILTKFCD' A
#
# COMPACT_ATOMS: atom_id res chain seq x y z
N MET A 1 3.60 5.71 1.24
CA MET A 1 4.66 5.64 0.22
C MET A 1 4.26 6.51 -0.96
N ILE A 2 5.19 7.27 -1.54
CA ILE A 2 4.92 8.16 -2.68
C ILE A 2 5.93 7.87 -3.77
N ASN A 3 5.46 7.47 -4.95
CA ASN A 3 6.28 7.30 -6.15
C ASN A 3 6.02 8.45 -7.13
N THR A 4 6.81 9.51 -7.04
CA THR A 4 6.79 10.59 -8.04
C THR A 4 7.70 10.31 -9.24
N TYR A 5 8.21 9.09 -9.40
CA TYR A 5 9.05 8.66 -10.54
C TYR A 5 8.21 8.07 -11.68
N TRP A 6 8.78 8.04 -12.88
CA TRP A 6 8.05 7.72 -14.13
C TRP A 6 8.00 6.22 -14.41
N GLN A 7 8.71 5.44 -13.59
CA GLN A 7 8.68 3.99 -13.60
C GLN A 7 8.16 3.48 -12.26
N ASP A 8 7.69 2.23 -12.29
CA ASP A 8 7.41 1.45 -11.09
C ASP A 8 8.67 1.35 -10.20
N ARG A 9 8.43 1.37 -8.90
CA ARG A 9 9.47 1.25 -7.88
C ARG A 9 9.00 0.35 -6.75
N VAL A 10 9.85 -0.59 -6.37
CA VAL A 10 9.62 -1.44 -5.20
C VAL A 10 10.13 -0.71 -3.96
N PHE A 11 9.23 -0.47 -3.02
CA PHE A 11 9.55 0.07 -1.71
C PHE A 11 9.62 -1.07 -0.70
N THR A 12 10.58 -1.00 0.23
CA THR A 12 10.63 -1.89 1.39
C THR A 12 10.04 -1.18 2.60
N ILE A 13 9.06 -1.81 3.25
CA ILE A 13 8.50 -1.40 4.54
C ILE A 13 9.49 -1.87 5.62
N GLN A 14 9.96 -0.94 6.44
CA GLN A 14 11.14 -1.14 7.29
C GLN A 14 10.81 -1.72 8.67
N GLU A 15 9.53 -1.79 9.04
CA GLU A 15 9.07 -2.13 10.39
C GLU A 15 8.00 -3.22 10.34
N GLY A 16 7.97 -4.06 11.38
CA GLY A 16 6.90 -5.02 11.62
C GLY A 16 6.99 -6.27 10.75
N VAL A 17 5.90 -7.02 10.73
CA VAL A 17 5.68 -8.17 9.84
C VAL A 17 4.55 -7.84 8.86
N PHE A 18 4.45 -8.58 7.74
CA PHE A 18 3.60 -8.17 6.62
C PHE A 18 2.09 -8.13 6.96
N ASP A 19 1.65 -8.97 7.88
CA ASP A 19 0.26 -9.10 8.33
C ASP A 19 -0.17 -8.03 9.33
N GLU A 20 0.77 -7.30 9.93
CA GLU A 20 0.50 -6.07 10.71
C GLU A 20 0.10 -4.89 9.81
N TRP A 21 0.41 -4.95 8.51
CA TRP A 21 0.15 -3.84 7.59
C TRP A 21 -1.03 -4.13 6.68
N ARG A 22 -1.93 -3.16 6.56
CA ARG A 22 -3.02 -3.19 5.58
C ARG A 22 -3.00 -1.98 4.68
N ARG A 23 -3.36 -2.18 3.42
CA ARG A 23 -3.48 -1.13 2.42
C ARG A 23 -4.87 -0.48 2.49
N VAL A 24 -4.85 0.83 2.74
CA VAL A 24 -6.05 1.70 2.76
C VAL A 24 -6.28 2.34 1.39
N ALA A 25 -5.19 2.79 0.76
CA ALA A 25 -5.26 3.43 -0.55
C ALA A 25 -4.06 3.06 -1.43
N ASP A 26 -4.31 2.95 -2.73
CA ASP A 26 -3.29 2.89 -3.78
C ASP A 26 -3.89 3.53 -5.04
N THR A 27 -3.45 4.76 -5.31
CA THR A 27 -4.00 5.59 -6.41
C THR A 27 -3.69 5.05 -7.80
N SER A 28 -2.97 3.93 -7.92
CA SER A 28 -2.74 3.25 -9.20
C SER A 28 -3.82 2.24 -9.57
N LEU A 29 -4.70 1.91 -8.61
CA LEU A 29 -5.83 1.02 -8.85
C LEU A 29 -7.03 1.81 -9.37
N ASN A 30 -8.00 1.09 -9.91
CA ASN A 30 -9.30 1.67 -10.28
C ASN A 30 -10.25 1.61 -9.08
N SER A 31 -11.14 2.60 -8.98
CA SER A 31 -12.24 2.56 -8.01
C SER A 31 -13.10 1.31 -8.15
N PRO A 32 -13.56 0.73 -7.02
CA PRO A 32 -13.44 1.24 -5.64
C PRO A 32 -12.16 0.78 -4.91
N ASN A 33 -11.17 0.21 -5.61
CA ASN A 33 -9.99 -0.38 -4.98
C ASN A 33 -8.86 0.62 -4.75
N ASP A 34 -8.97 1.83 -5.31
CA ASP A 34 -7.99 2.92 -5.14
C ASP A 34 -8.03 3.51 -3.73
N ILE A 35 -9.21 3.59 -3.13
CA ILE A 35 -9.45 3.93 -1.73
C ILE A 35 -10.57 3.03 -1.19
N VAL A 36 -10.23 2.13 -0.28
CA VAL A 36 -11.21 1.19 0.28
C VAL A 36 -12.00 1.80 1.45
N GLN A 37 -13.14 1.21 1.77
CA GLN A 37 -13.93 1.59 2.95
C GLN A 37 -13.26 1.10 4.24
N PRO A 38 -13.51 1.73 5.39
CA PRO A 38 -13.02 1.23 6.67
C PRO A 38 -13.48 -0.20 6.94
N GLY A 39 -12.55 -1.08 7.32
CA GLY A 39 -12.79 -2.52 7.53
C GLY A 39 -12.49 -3.39 6.30
N ASP A 40 -12.35 -2.79 5.11
CA ASP A 40 -11.98 -3.49 3.87
C ASP A 40 -10.48 -3.35 3.54
N GLU A 41 -9.66 -2.89 4.49
CA GLU A 41 -8.22 -2.74 4.28
C GLU A 41 -7.56 -4.07 3.94
N GLN A 42 -6.81 -4.09 2.84
CA GLN A 42 -6.26 -5.32 2.29
C GLN A 42 -4.92 -5.66 2.97
N PRO A 43 -4.76 -6.84 3.60
CA PRO A 43 -3.50 -7.22 4.21
C PRO A 43 -2.40 -7.32 3.15
N LEU A 44 -1.20 -6.89 3.51
CA LEU A 44 -0.04 -7.08 2.62
C LEU A 44 0.36 -8.56 2.60
N GLN A 45 1.00 -8.98 1.51
CA GLN A 45 1.51 -10.35 1.37
C GLN A 45 3.00 -10.47 1.70
N ASN A 46 3.71 -9.33 1.74
CA ASN A 46 5.10 -9.20 2.14
C ASN A 46 5.42 -7.70 2.36
N LEU A 47 6.62 -7.41 2.88
CA LEU A 47 7.09 -6.04 3.16
C LEU A 47 7.69 -5.32 1.94
N ARG A 48 7.51 -5.85 0.72
CA ARG A 48 7.96 -5.23 -0.54
C ARG A 48 6.76 -4.82 -1.38
N TYR A 49 6.48 -3.53 -1.44
CA TYR A 49 5.33 -3.00 -2.18
C TYR A 49 5.77 -2.42 -3.52
N ASN A 50 5.19 -2.91 -4.62
CA ASN A 50 5.44 -2.36 -5.95
C ASN A 50 4.55 -1.12 -6.18
N ALA A 51 5.09 0.07 -5.94
CA ALA A 51 4.41 1.33 -6.22
C ALA A 51 4.49 1.64 -7.71
N LYS A 52 3.33 1.71 -8.38
CA LYS A 52 3.27 2.11 -9.79
C LYS A 52 3.81 3.52 -10.02
N ALA A 53 4.24 3.79 -11.25
CA ALA A 53 4.63 5.13 -11.64
C ALA A 53 3.56 6.16 -11.26
N ARG A 54 3.97 7.30 -10.68
CA ARG A 54 3.08 8.42 -10.32
C ARG A 54 1.96 8.04 -9.33
N SER A 55 2.18 7.15 -8.38
CA SER A 55 1.15 6.75 -7.40
C SER A 55 1.49 7.04 -5.94
N ILE A 56 0.44 7.08 -5.13
CA ILE A 56 0.49 7.23 -3.67
C ILE A 56 -0.16 6.00 -3.05
N ILE A 57 0.50 5.43 -2.04
CA ILE A 57 0.02 4.28 -1.29
C ILE A 57 -0.04 4.65 0.19
N ILE A 58 -1.20 4.42 0.82
CA ILE A 58 -1.41 4.61 2.24
C ILE A 58 -1.58 3.25 2.89
N LEU A 59 -0.74 2.99 3.89
CA LEU A 59 -0.81 1.81 4.73
C LEU A 59 -1.19 2.24 6.13
N THR A 60 -1.97 1.41 6.81
CA THR A 60 -2.21 1.51 8.24
C THR A 60 -1.65 0.27 8.92
N LYS A 61 -1.24 0.41 10.18
CA LYS A 61 -0.75 -0.69 11.00
C LYS A 61 -1.85 -1.11 11.96
N PHE A 62 -2.11 -2.42 12.03
CA PHE A 62 -2.94 -3.03 13.05
C PHE A 62 -2.02 -3.76 14.02
N CYS A 63 -2.10 -3.38 15.30
CA CYS A 63 -1.57 -4.16 16.40
C CYS A 63 -2.77 -4.78 17.10
N ASP A 64 -2.76 -6.09 17.30
CA ASP A 64 -3.66 -6.73 18.28
C ASP A 64 -3.32 -6.28 19.71
#